data_AF-A0A2V8GRS1-F1
#
_entry.id   AF-A0A2V8GRS1-F1
#
_cell.length_a   1.000
_cell.length_b   1.000
_cell.length_c   1.000
_cell.angle_alpha   90.00
_cell.angle_beta   90.00
_cell.angle_gamma   90.00
#
_symmetry.space_group_name_H-M   'P 1'
#
loop_
_entity.id
_entity.type
_entity.pdbx_description
1 polymer ?
#
loop_
_entity_poly.entity_id
_entity_poly.type
_entity_poly.pdbx_seq_one_letter_code
_entity_poly.pdbx_strand_id
1 'polypeptide(L)'
;MPDDAMNEQDSTGAATEPREPEAQDSAESPLDALRKEKDALHDRLLRTAAEFDNYRKRVDRDRRDQVDAATADAVVDFLPIVDDLERALKAPTGGDSEGFRKGVELIHQQMVDLLRKRGVRPIEAVGAEFDPRYHHRGYMLGDRLLRPAMVKVAKA
;
A
#
# COMPACT_ATOMS: atom_id res chain seq x y z
N MET A 1 75.70 -9.26 86.20
CA MET A 1 77.14 -9.38 85.87
C MET A 1 77.67 -10.54 86.67
N PRO A 2 78.38 -11.54 86.11
CA PRO A 2 78.80 -11.81 84.71
C PRO A 2 78.10 -13.08 84.14
N ASP A 3 77.91 -13.24 82.82
CA ASP A 3 78.80 -13.82 81.76
C ASP A 3 79.04 -15.35 81.94
N ASP A 4 79.07 -16.23 80.96
CA ASP A 4 79.12 -16.18 79.50
C ASP A 4 78.92 -17.62 78.99
N ALA A 5 78.27 -17.82 77.84
CA ALA A 5 78.51 -18.97 76.94
C ALA A 5 77.75 -18.78 75.62
N MET A 6 78.47 -18.31 74.59
CA MET A 6 78.10 -18.33 73.18
C MET A 6 78.18 -19.75 72.59
N ASN A 7 77.35 -20.10 71.60
CA ASN A 7 77.83 -20.49 70.26
C ASN A 7 76.73 -20.58 69.16
N GLU A 8 77.00 -19.88 68.05
CA GLU A 8 76.76 -20.09 66.60
C GLU A 8 75.47 -20.71 65.99
N GLN A 9 74.86 -19.88 65.11
CA GLN A 9 74.35 -20.13 63.74
C GLN A 9 73.88 -21.54 63.31
N ASP A 10 72.62 -21.65 62.85
CA ASP A 10 72.33 -22.09 61.48
C ASP A 10 70.89 -21.76 61.03
N SER A 11 70.75 -21.54 59.74
CA SER A 11 69.54 -21.23 58.97
C SER A 11 68.78 -22.49 58.57
N THR A 12 67.45 -22.49 58.71
CA THR A 12 66.41 -23.27 57.99
C THR A 12 65.10 -23.06 58.77
N GLY A 13 63.89 -22.87 58.23
CA GLY A 13 63.30 -23.25 56.96
C GLY A 13 61.87 -23.74 57.28
N ALA A 14 60.84 -23.00 56.86
CA ALA A 14 59.45 -23.47 56.79
C ALA A 14 58.78 -22.67 55.64
N ALA A 15 58.78 -23.21 54.41
CA ALA A 15 57.67 -23.97 53.82
C ALA A 15 56.37 -23.14 53.81
N THR A 16 56.07 -22.38 52.74
CA THR A 16 55.45 -22.81 51.47
C THR A 16 54.12 -23.53 51.67
N GLU A 17 53.01 -22.84 51.36
CA GLU A 17 51.95 -23.44 50.53
C GLU A 17 51.31 -22.38 49.61
N PRO A 18 51.14 -22.65 48.31
CA PRO A 18 50.68 -21.67 47.32
C PRO A 18 49.15 -21.54 47.33
N ARG A 19 48.66 -20.30 47.33
CA ARG A 19 47.24 -19.98 47.11
C ARG A 19 46.92 -20.17 45.62
N GLU A 20 46.20 -21.24 45.31
CA GLU A 20 45.61 -21.45 43.98
C GLU A 20 44.71 -20.26 43.61
N PRO A 21 44.75 -19.78 42.34
CA PRO A 21 43.75 -18.86 41.85
C PRO A 21 42.49 -19.66 41.53
N GLU A 22 41.41 -19.44 42.27
CA GLU A 22 40.07 -19.86 41.84
C GLU A 22 39.74 -19.13 40.52
N ALA A 23 40.01 -19.80 39.41
CA ALA A 23 39.40 -19.50 38.13
C ALA A 23 37.91 -19.84 38.24
N GLN A 24 37.11 -18.87 38.65
CA GLN A 24 35.67 -18.87 38.41
C GLN A 24 35.46 -18.65 36.91
N ASP A 25 35.61 -19.74 36.16
CA ASP A 25 35.19 -19.84 34.78
C ASP A 25 33.66 -19.79 34.80
N SER A 26 33.07 -18.62 34.55
CA SER A 26 31.63 -18.44 34.47
C SER A 26 31.13 -19.07 33.16
N ALA A 27 31.10 -20.40 33.10
CA ALA A 27 30.36 -21.12 32.08
C ALA A 27 28.88 -20.73 32.22
N GLU A 28 28.35 -20.03 31.22
CA GLU A 28 26.95 -19.59 31.21
C GLU A 28 26.03 -20.78 31.50
N SER A 29 25.16 -20.66 32.50
CA SER A 29 24.24 -21.73 32.81
C SER A 29 23.31 -21.96 31.60
N PRO A 30 22.89 -23.20 31.32
CA PRO A 30 21.96 -23.47 30.22
C PRO A 30 20.70 -22.59 30.27
N LEU A 31 20.25 -22.21 31.47
CA LEU A 31 19.12 -21.30 31.67
C LEU A 31 19.38 -19.87 31.19
N ASP A 32 20.61 -19.37 31.36
CA ASP A 32 20.97 -18.01 30.90
C ASP A 32 21.12 -17.96 29.38
N ALA A 33 21.65 -19.02 28.77
CA ALA A 33 21.68 -19.18 27.31
C ALA A 33 20.26 -19.21 26.71
N LEU A 34 19.34 -20.00 27.30
CA LEU A 34 17.93 -20.03 26.87
C LEU A 34 17.22 -18.68 27.04
N ARG A 35 17.51 -17.94 28.12
CA ARG A 35 16.94 -16.60 28.34
C ARG A 35 17.40 -15.60 27.27
N LYS A 36 18.70 -15.58 26.99
CA LYS A 36 19.28 -14.73 25.92
C LYS A 36 18.70 -15.06 24.56
N GLU A 37 18.53 -16.35 24.23
CA GLU A 37 17.91 -16.76 22.98
C GLU A 37 16.44 -16.30 22.89
N LYS A 38 15.67 -16.48 23.97
CA LYS A 38 14.28 -16.02 24.04
C LYS A 38 14.16 -14.50 23.89
N ASP A 39 15.05 -13.74 24.51
CA ASP A 39 15.06 -12.28 24.39
C ASP A 39 15.49 -11.82 23.00
N ALA A 40 16.51 -12.45 22.40
CA ALA A 40 16.91 -12.19 21.01
C ALA A 40 15.79 -12.49 20.00
N LEU A 41 15.06 -13.59 20.20
CA LEU A 41 13.88 -13.93 19.40
C LEU A 41 12.76 -12.93 19.61
N HIS A 42 12.49 -12.52 20.84
CA HIS A 42 11.47 -11.53 21.16
C HIS A 42 11.78 -10.17 20.51
N ASP A 43 13.03 -9.72 20.59
CA ASP A 43 13.48 -8.48 19.93
C ASP A 43 13.41 -8.56 18.41
N ARG A 44 13.68 -9.74 17.84
CA ARG A 44 13.49 -9.98 16.40
C ARG A 44 12.01 -9.91 16.03
N LEU A 45 11.13 -10.54 16.81
CA LEU A 45 9.68 -10.51 16.58
C LEU A 45 9.13 -9.09 16.68
N LEU A 46 9.53 -8.32 17.69
CA LEU A 46 9.12 -6.92 17.84
C LEU A 46 9.56 -6.06 16.65
N ARG A 47 10.81 -6.22 16.19
CA ARG A 47 11.30 -5.51 15.00
C ARG A 47 10.52 -5.91 13.75
N THR A 48 10.32 -7.19 13.51
CA THR A 48 9.55 -7.67 12.35
C THR A 48 8.09 -7.21 12.40
N ALA A 49 7.47 -7.16 13.58
CA ALA A 49 6.12 -6.62 13.75
C ALA A 49 6.06 -5.13 13.40
N ALA A 50 7.03 -4.34 13.85
CA ALA A 50 7.13 -2.92 13.52
C ALA A 50 7.38 -2.68 12.02
N GLU A 51 8.25 -3.48 11.39
CA GLU A 51 8.49 -3.46 9.94
C GLU A 51 7.22 -3.79 9.16
N PHE A 52 6.46 -4.79 9.61
CA PHE A 52 5.19 -5.17 8.99
C PHE A 52 4.13 -4.07 9.09
N ASP A 53 4.01 -3.41 10.25
CA ASP A 53 3.09 -2.29 10.42
C ASP A 53 3.47 -1.10 9.53
N ASN A 54 4.77 -0.81 9.40
CA ASN A 54 5.26 0.23 8.50
C ASN A 54 5.00 -0.14 7.03
N TYR A 55 5.24 -1.40 6.65
CA TYR A 55 4.94 -1.90 5.31
C TYR A 55 3.45 -1.78 4.98
N ARG A 56 2.56 -2.22 5.89
CA ARG A 56 1.11 -2.11 5.71
C ARG A 56 0.66 -0.68 5.48
N LYS A 57 1.11 0.25 6.35
CA LYS A 57 0.81 1.68 6.20
C LYS A 57 1.30 2.26 4.87
N ARG A 58 2.46 1.80 4.39
CA ARG A 58 3.00 2.22 3.08
C ARG A 58 2.14 1.67 1.94
N VAL A 59 1.83 0.39 1.95
CA VAL A 59 0.98 -0.25 0.92
C VAL A 59 -0.40 0.41 0.86
N ASP A 60 -1.01 0.71 2.02
CA ASP A 60 -2.31 1.38 2.05
C ASP A 60 -2.25 2.79 1.46
N ARG A 61 -1.12 3.51 1.65
CA ARG A 61 -0.88 4.82 1.04
C ARG A 61 -0.68 4.68 -0.46
N ASP A 62 0.24 3.82 -0.90
CA ASP A 62 0.55 3.60 -2.30
C ASP A 62 -0.70 3.18 -3.09
N ARG A 63 -1.58 2.36 -2.49
CA ARG A 63 -2.86 1.97 -3.08
C ARG A 63 -3.80 3.16 -3.29
N ARG A 64 -3.86 4.10 -2.34
CA ARG A 64 -4.67 5.32 -2.46
C ARG A 64 -4.09 6.22 -3.55
N ASP A 65 -2.78 6.44 -3.51
CA ASP A 65 -2.08 7.25 -4.50
C ASP A 65 -2.26 6.68 -5.92
N GLN A 66 -2.26 5.36 -6.08
CA GLN A 66 -2.56 4.70 -7.35
C GLN A 66 -4.00 4.94 -7.83
N VAL A 67 -4.99 4.90 -6.92
CA VAL A 67 -6.38 5.18 -7.27
C VAL A 67 -6.56 6.65 -7.65
N ASP A 68 -5.94 7.56 -6.91
CA ASP A 68 -6.01 8.99 -7.17
C ASP A 68 -5.32 9.34 -8.49
N ALA A 69 -4.14 8.76 -8.76
CA ALA A 69 -3.45 8.91 -10.04
C ALA A 69 -4.28 8.38 -11.21
N ALA A 70 -4.84 7.16 -11.09
CA ALA A 70 -5.69 6.59 -12.12
C ALA A 70 -6.96 7.43 -12.38
N THR A 71 -7.50 8.03 -11.32
CA THR A 71 -8.65 8.95 -11.41
C THR A 71 -8.26 10.25 -12.11
N ALA A 72 -7.12 10.84 -11.74
CA ALA A 72 -6.60 12.04 -12.39
C ALA A 72 -6.36 11.81 -13.89
N ASP A 73 -5.70 10.70 -14.24
CA ASP A 73 -5.46 10.31 -15.63
C ASP A 73 -6.78 10.14 -16.41
N ALA A 74 -7.80 9.54 -15.79
CA ALA A 74 -9.11 9.41 -16.41
C ALA A 74 -9.76 10.77 -16.64
N VAL A 75 -9.69 11.70 -15.68
CA VAL A 75 -10.26 13.05 -15.81
C VAL A 75 -9.58 13.85 -16.91
N VAL A 76 -8.25 13.79 -17.01
CA VAL A 76 -7.48 14.47 -18.06
C VAL A 76 -7.94 14.04 -19.45
N ASP A 77 -8.20 12.75 -19.63
CA ASP A 77 -8.70 12.17 -20.87
C ASP A 77 -10.06 12.74 -21.31
N PHE A 78 -10.92 13.17 -20.37
CA PHE A 78 -12.23 13.75 -20.67
C PHE A 78 -12.17 15.26 -21.00
N LEU A 79 -11.09 15.97 -20.65
CA LEU A 79 -10.98 17.41 -20.88
C LEU A 79 -11.24 17.85 -22.33
N PRO A 80 -10.72 17.16 -23.38
CA PRO A 80 -10.98 17.54 -24.76
C PRO A 80 -12.47 17.54 -25.13
N ILE A 81 -13.26 16.66 -24.51
CA ILE A 81 -14.71 16.58 -24.77
C ILE A 81 -15.43 17.78 -24.13
N VAL A 82 -14.99 18.20 -22.95
CA VAL A 82 -15.49 19.42 -22.29
C VAL A 82 -15.16 20.65 -23.14
N ASP A 83 -13.93 20.74 -23.65
CA ASP A 83 -13.51 21.83 -24.55
C ASP A 83 -14.35 21.86 -25.84
N ASP A 84 -14.63 20.69 -26.43
CA ASP A 84 -15.46 20.58 -27.62
C ASP A 84 -16.94 20.95 -27.34
N LEU A 85 -17.47 20.56 -26.17
CA LEU A 85 -18.81 20.97 -25.70
C LEU A 85 -18.90 22.48 -25.50
N GLU A 86 -17.93 23.10 -24.85
CA GLU A 86 -17.89 24.55 -24.69
C GLU A 86 -17.85 25.27 -26.04
N ARG A 87 -17.07 24.75 -26.99
CA ARG A 87 -17.01 25.29 -28.36
C ARG A 87 -18.38 25.18 -29.04
N ALA A 88 -19.07 24.05 -28.90
CA ALA A 88 -20.40 23.87 -29.46
C ALA A 88 -21.45 24.80 -28.82
N LEU A 89 -21.38 25.04 -27.51
CA LEU A 89 -22.29 25.95 -26.80
C LEU A 89 -22.08 27.43 -27.17
N LYS A 90 -20.86 27.82 -27.52
CA LYS A 90 -20.51 29.18 -27.98
C LYS A 90 -20.88 29.43 -29.45
N ALA A 91 -21.30 28.41 -30.19
CA ALA A 91 -21.68 28.55 -31.59
C ALA A 91 -22.98 29.38 -31.74
N PRO A 92 -23.07 30.28 -32.73
CA PRO A 92 -24.25 31.11 -32.92
C PRO A 92 -25.49 30.26 -33.22
N THR A 93 -26.56 30.48 -32.45
CA THR A 93 -27.82 29.72 -32.51
C THR A 93 -28.74 30.12 -33.66
N GLY A 94 -28.35 31.11 -34.47
CA GLY A 94 -29.15 31.67 -35.55
C GLY A 94 -28.77 31.12 -36.92
N GLY A 95 -29.47 30.08 -37.39
CA GLY A 95 -29.60 29.77 -38.82
C GLY A 95 -29.31 28.33 -39.24
N ASP A 96 -28.40 27.63 -38.56
CA ASP A 96 -27.98 26.28 -38.96
C ASP A 96 -28.09 25.27 -37.80
N SER A 97 -29.34 24.89 -37.51
CA SER A 97 -29.65 23.84 -36.52
C SER A 97 -29.01 22.49 -36.89
N GLU A 98 -28.74 22.27 -38.18
CA GLU A 98 -28.11 21.05 -38.68
C GLU A 98 -26.61 21.01 -38.36
N GLY A 99 -25.91 22.14 -38.54
CA GLY A 99 -24.52 22.32 -38.12
C GLY A 99 -24.33 22.14 -36.60
N PHE A 100 -25.24 22.69 -35.79
CA PHE A 100 -25.23 22.49 -34.34
C PHE A 100 -25.43 21.01 -33.96
N ARG A 101 -26.43 20.34 -34.55
CA ARG A 101 -26.69 18.91 -34.32
C ARG A 101 -25.47 18.06 -34.68
N LYS A 102 -24.82 18.35 -35.81
CA LYS A 102 -23.62 17.64 -36.26
C LYS A 102 -22.42 17.86 -35.33
N GLY A 103 -22.28 19.06 -34.76
CA GLY A 103 -21.27 19.34 -33.74
C GLY A 103 -21.47 18.50 -32.47
N VAL A 104 -22.71 18.42 -31.98
CA VAL A 104 -23.06 17.59 -30.81
C VAL A 104 -22.86 16.10 -31.09
N GLU A 105 -23.17 15.64 -32.30
CA GLU A 105 -22.95 14.25 -32.72
C GLU A 105 -21.46 13.88 -32.74
N LEU A 106 -20.59 14.78 -33.21
CA LEU A 106 -19.15 14.59 -33.20
C LEU A 106 -18.60 14.42 -31.77
N ILE A 107 -19.06 15.28 -30.85
CA ILE A 107 -18.70 15.23 -29.43
C ILE A 107 -19.13 13.91 -28.80
N HIS A 108 -20.35 13.47 -29.09
CA HIS A 108 -20.84 12.18 -28.62
C HIS A 108 -19.97 11.02 -29.15
N GLN A 109 -19.55 11.06 -30.42
CA GLN A 109 -18.67 10.04 -30.98
C GLN A 109 -17.30 10.03 -30.30
N GLN A 110 -16.70 11.20 -30.07
CA GLN A 110 -15.43 11.34 -29.33
C GLN A 110 -15.54 10.77 -27.91
N MET A 111 -16.65 11.04 -27.21
CA MET A 111 -16.95 10.49 -25.89
C MET A 111 -17.01 8.96 -25.90
N VAL A 112 -17.76 8.38 -26.84
CA VAL A 112 -17.89 6.92 -26.96
C VAL A 112 -16.53 6.29 -27.27
N ASP A 113 -15.73 6.90 -28.13
CA ASP A 113 -14.41 6.36 -28.48
C ASP A 113 -13.41 6.47 -27.33
N LEU A 114 -13.47 7.53 -26.51
CA LEU A 114 -12.69 7.64 -25.29
C LEU A 114 -13.03 6.53 -24.29
N LEU A 115 -14.33 6.31 -24.04
CA LEU A 115 -14.80 5.22 -23.19
C LEU A 115 -14.31 3.87 -23.74
N ARG A 116 -14.38 3.65 -25.05
CA ARG A 116 -13.86 2.43 -25.66
C ARG A 116 -12.37 2.22 -25.45
N LYS A 117 -11.56 3.28 -25.53
CA LYS A 117 -10.11 3.22 -25.26
C LYS A 117 -9.83 2.82 -23.82
N ARG A 118 -10.64 3.29 -22.87
CA ARG A 118 -10.59 2.90 -21.45
C ARG A 118 -11.23 1.54 -21.15
N GLY A 119 -11.53 0.74 -22.18
CA GLY A 119 -12.12 -0.60 -22.03
C GLY A 119 -13.61 -0.62 -21.73
N VAL A 120 -14.28 0.54 -21.76
CA VAL A 120 -15.69 0.68 -21.46
C VAL A 120 -16.52 0.44 -22.73
N ARG A 121 -17.53 -0.44 -22.66
CA ARG A 121 -18.36 -0.86 -23.80
C ARG A 121 -19.85 -0.68 -23.49
N PRO A 122 -20.65 -0.16 -24.42
CA PRO A 122 -22.10 -0.07 -24.23
C PRO A 122 -22.71 -1.45 -24.07
N ILE A 123 -23.74 -1.55 -23.23
CA ILE A 123 -24.54 -2.77 -23.04
C ILE A 123 -25.77 -2.68 -23.94
N GLU A 124 -26.03 -3.74 -24.71
CA GLU A 124 -27.26 -3.86 -25.49
C GLU A 124 -28.44 -4.12 -24.55
N ALA A 125 -29.21 -3.07 -24.26
CA ALA A 125 -30.35 -3.16 -23.34
C ALA A 125 -31.71 -3.29 -24.04
N VAL A 126 -31.80 -2.92 -25.33
CA VAL A 126 -33.06 -2.96 -26.09
C VAL A 126 -33.18 -4.33 -26.77
N GLY A 127 -34.12 -5.15 -26.32
CA GLY A 127 -34.38 -6.49 -26.86
C GLY A 127 -33.58 -7.63 -26.21
N ALA A 128 -32.66 -7.33 -25.30
CA ALA A 128 -31.93 -8.32 -24.51
C ALA A 128 -32.71 -8.74 -23.26
N GLU A 129 -32.44 -9.96 -22.75
CA GLU A 129 -32.97 -10.40 -21.47
C GLU A 129 -32.53 -9.47 -20.33
N PHE A 130 -33.45 -9.17 -19.42
CA PHE A 130 -33.19 -8.25 -18.32
C PHE A 130 -32.31 -8.89 -17.24
N ASP A 131 -31.07 -8.41 -17.08
CA ASP A 131 -30.17 -8.78 -15.97
C ASP A 131 -30.10 -7.64 -14.93
N PRO A 132 -30.59 -7.83 -13.68
CA PRO A 132 -30.54 -6.83 -12.61
C PRO A 132 -29.13 -6.32 -12.26
N ARG A 133 -28.07 -7.07 -12.59
CA ARG A 133 -26.67 -6.66 -12.36
C ARG A 133 -26.20 -5.59 -13.35
N TYR A 134 -26.80 -5.56 -14.53
CA TYR A 134 -26.37 -4.75 -15.67
C TYR A 134 -27.47 -3.85 -16.22
N HIS A 135 -28.72 -4.01 -15.79
CA HIS A 135 -29.86 -3.21 -16.22
C HIS A 135 -30.54 -2.60 -15.01
N HIS A 136 -30.61 -1.27 -14.96
CA HIS A 136 -31.50 -0.56 -14.06
C HIS A 136 -32.88 -0.46 -14.70
N ARG A 137 -33.96 -0.65 -13.93
CA ARG A 137 -35.30 -0.30 -14.38
C ARG A 137 -35.34 1.23 -14.54
N GLY A 138 -35.42 1.70 -15.78
CA GLY A 138 -35.47 3.13 -16.08
C GLY A 138 -36.68 3.79 -15.43
N TYR A 139 -36.57 5.10 -15.18
CA TYR A 139 -37.72 5.92 -14.77
C TYR A 139 -38.57 6.24 -16.00
N MET A 140 -39.90 6.15 -15.87
CA MET A 140 -40.84 6.58 -16.90
C MET A 140 -41.16 8.06 -16.69
N LEU A 141 -41.02 8.88 -17.72
CA LEU A 141 -41.57 10.24 -17.74
C LEU A 141 -42.69 10.28 -18.79
N GLY A 142 -43.94 10.18 -18.33
CA GLY A 142 -45.09 9.90 -19.20
C GLY A 142 -44.92 8.54 -19.89
N ASP A 143 -45.15 8.48 -21.20
CA ASP A 143 -45.01 7.25 -22.00
C ASP A 143 -43.56 6.98 -22.47
N ARG A 144 -42.58 7.79 -22.02
CA ARG A 144 -41.21 7.73 -22.52
C ARG A 144 -40.27 7.12 -21.48
N LEU A 145 -39.62 6.02 -21.86
CA LEU A 145 -38.55 5.39 -21.09
C LEU A 145 -37.30 6.28 -21.12
N LEU A 146 -36.92 6.87 -19.98
CA LEU A 146 -35.63 7.53 -19.84
C LEU A 146 -34.54 6.44 -19.79
N ARG A 147 -33.76 6.33 -20.86
CA ARG A 147 -32.74 5.29 -21.00
C ARG A 147 -31.69 5.41 -19.90
N PRO A 148 -31.43 4.36 -19.10
CA PRO A 148 -30.20 4.31 -18.33
C PRO A 148 -29.07 3.96 -19.30
N ALA A 149 -28.06 4.82 -19.41
CA ALA A 149 -26.83 4.47 -20.11
C ALA A 149 -26.15 3.33 -19.30
N MET A 150 -26.38 2.08 -19.68
CA MET A 150 -25.74 0.93 -19.06
C MET A 150 -24.45 0.63 -19.81
N VAL A 151 -23.32 0.67 -19.11
CA VAL A 151 -21.99 0.51 -19.71
C VAL A 151 -21.19 -0.53 -18.92
N LYS A 152 -20.51 -1.44 -19.62
CA LYS A 152 -19.67 -2.50 -19.04
C LYS A 152 -18.20 -2.09 -19.10
N VAL A 153 -17.50 -2.18 -17.99
CA VAL A 153 -16.03 -2.03 -17.94
C VAL A 153 -15.40 -3.37 -18.27
N ALA A 154 -14.59 -3.45 -19.32
CA ALA A 154 -13.77 -4.62 -19.59
C ALA A 154 -12.76 -4.77 -18.43
N LYS A 155 -12.64 -5.98 -17.88
CA LYS A 155 -11.54 -6.27 -16.95
C LYS A 155 -10.22 -6.14 -17.72
N ALA A 156 -9.30 -5.36 -17.15
CA ALA A 156 -7.89 -5.35 -17.52
C ALA A 156 -7.22 -6.68 -17.12
#